data_AF-A0A6C0LY00-F1
#
_entry.id   AF-A0A6C0LY00-F1
#
_cell.length_a   1.000
_cell.length_b   1.000
_cell.length_c   1.000
_cell.angle_alpha   90.00
_cell.angle_beta   90.00
_cell.angle_gamma   90.00
#
_symmetry.space_group_name_H-M   'P 1'
#
loop_
_entity.id
_entity.type
_entity.pdbx_description
1 polymer ?
#
loop_
_entity_poly.entity_id
_entity_poly.type
_entity_poly.pdbx_seq_one_letter_code
_entity_poly.pdbx_strand_id
1 'polypeptide(L)'
;MKYFDALKIYNQGKSAWCSPRKDTVDYKAVIAIMKKTPETPSKKISPKSSKSSLSKKADIVLKKPPSKSLLFKNANIIQRFLKNKLILIKYNLDTRIQRYNLIKKRLADIKSNKCLTKKIFNNKQGYTIDGIVNLEKKIGSDSVNASIYLTSIPYLRWSYPIASKLMKVTANNESETKMNEWITENLILKKQSKHFIIMYKTTKCSPSEGTANKLLTGERLVNYNELCDGDLSSLMKTDARNDNMLMINMAYQILIAIATYHNRVGYCHGDCHHGNFLYQLNTEHSDTAYYHYVYNGLDFYIKSCKYNMCIFDFGTSVPIWKSDDQFIYSDYHRILHGFVSSKTNGWIEGDVIAQVNANMFMIMTKIQRIMISLLKNKDSDMFQAIIDNVFKVFRPENGIFTTNKPAKILNKIPFIINKVQLYPEINFKNA
;
A
#
# COMPACT_ATOMS: atom_id res chain seq x y z
N MET A 1 31.67 -10.22 8.70
CA MET A 1 30.89 -9.51 7.64
C MET A 1 29.39 -9.49 7.98
N LYS A 2 28.56 -8.66 7.33
CA LYS A 2 27.10 -8.69 7.56
C LYS A 2 26.49 -9.93 6.89
N TYR A 3 25.34 -10.40 7.39
CA TYR A 3 24.66 -11.60 6.88
C TYR A 3 24.38 -11.53 5.37
N PHE A 4 23.98 -10.36 4.87
CA PHE A 4 23.67 -10.19 3.45
C PHE A 4 24.92 -10.32 2.55
N ASP A 5 26.08 -9.89 3.03
CA ASP A 5 27.35 -10.03 2.29
C ASP A 5 27.81 -11.50 2.29
N ALA A 6 27.65 -12.19 3.42
CA ALA A 6 27.87 -13.64 3.50
C ALA A 6 26.90 -14.43 2.59
N LEU A 7 25.66 -13.95 2.46
CA LEU A 7 24.65 -14.55 1.60
C LEU A 7 24.96 -14.36 0.11
N LYS A 8 25.55 -13.21 -0.29
CA LYS A 8 26.05 -13.00 -1.65
C LYS A 8 27.17 -13.98 -1.98
N ILE A 9 28.15 -14.13 -1.09
CA ILE A 9 29.27 -15.07 -1.26
C ILE A 9 28.75 -16.50 -1.35
N TYR A 10 27.80 -16.89 -0.48
CA TYR A 10 27.18 -18.21 -0.50
C TYR A 10 26.42 -18.54 -1.80
N ASN A 11 25.91 -17.52 -2.50
CA ASN A 11 25.16 -17.68 -3.74
C ASN A 11 26.01 -17.46 -5.01
N GLN A 12 27.30 -17.16 -4.87
CA GLN A 12 28.19 -16.94 -6.00
C GLN A 12 28.37 -18.25 -6.79
N GLY A 13 28.04 -18.24 -8.08
CA GLY A 13 28.13 -19.42 -8.97
C GLY A 13 26.92 -20.36 -8.94
N LYS A 14 25.83 -20.03 -8.23
CA LYS A 14 24.58 -20.80 -8.27
C LYS A 14 23.67 -20.33 -9.40
N SER A 15 22.96 -21.26 -10.01
CA SER A 15 21.96 -20.97 -11.07
C SER A 15 20.73 -20.22 -10.57
N ALA A 16 20.48 -20.24 -9.25
CA ALA A 16 19.39 -19.51 -8.62
C ALA A 16 19.77 -19.04 -7.20
N TRP A 17 19.23 -17.89 -6.81
CA TRP A 17 19.47 -17.30 -5.50
C TRP A 17 18.73 -18.06 -4.40
N CYS A 18 19.47 -18.56 -3.41
CA CYS A 18 18.93 -19.28 -2.26
C CYS A 18 19.07 -18.44 -0.98
N SER A 19 17.96 -18.24 -0.26
CA SER A 19 17.93 -17.64 1.07
C SER A 19 17.52 -18.70 2.09
N PRO A 20 18.49 -19.37 2.75
CA PRO A 20 18.21 -20.55 3.54
C PRO A 20 17.49 -20.24 4.85
N ARG A 21 16.50 -21.08 5.18
CA ARG A 21 15.75 -20.99 6.44
C ARG A 21 16.67 -21.22 7.64
N LYS A 22 16.38 -20.56 8.77
CA LYS A 22 17.15 -20.68 10.00
C LYS A 22 17.30 -22.15 10.42
N ASP A 23 18.49 -22.50 10.90
CA ASP A 23 18.89 -23.83 11.40
C ASP A 23 19.04 -24.95 10.35
N THR A 24 18.84 -24.65 9.06
CA THR A 24 19.21 -25.56 7.97
C THR A 24 20.73 -25.63 7.79
N VAL A 25 21.19 -26.67 7.09
CA VAL A 25 22.61 -26.85 6.73
C VAL A 25 23.14 -25.64 5.98
N ASP A 26 22.36 -25.12 5.03
CA ASP A 26 22.71 -23.95 4.23
C ASP A 26 22.77 -22.66 5.05
N TYR A 27 21.87 -22.50 6.03
CA TYR A 27 21.92 -21.35 6.94
C TYR A 27 23.18 -21.38 7.81
N LYS A 28 23.57 -22.57 8.30
CA LYS A 28 24.83 -22.75 9.04
C LYS A 28 26.05 -22.43 8.16
N ALA A 29 26.00 -22.73 6.87
CA ALA A 29 27.05 -22.38 5.91
C ALA A 29 27.17 -20.86 5.71
N VAL A 30 26.05 -20.14 5.56
CA VAL A 30 26.04 -18.66 5.50
C VAL A 30 26.59 -18.05 6.80
N ILE A 31 26.22 -18.60 7.96
CA ILE A 31 26.75 -18.14 9.26
C ILE A 31 28.26 -18.43 9.39
N ALA A 32 28.76 -19.53 8.83
CA ALA A 32 30.19 -19.82 8.81
C ALA A 32 30.97 -18.82 7.94
N ILE A 33 30.45 -18.45 6.76
CA ILE A 33 31.02 -17.40 5.91
C ILE A 33 31.00 -16.05 6.64
N MET A 34 29.91 -15.75 7.35
CA MET A 34 29.75 -14.52 8.13
C MET A 34 30.81 -14.37 9.22
N LYS A 35 31.27 -15.50 9.78
CA LYS A 35 32.25 -15.62 10.87
C LYS A 35 33.71 -15.75 10.42
N LYS A 36 34.00 -15.94 9.13
CA LYS A 36 35.40 -15.98 8.65
C LYS A 36 35.97 -14.56 8.54
N THR A 37 37.08 -14.30 9.24
CA THR A 37 38.04 -13.21 8.95
C THR A 37 38.86 -13.62 7.71
N PRO A 38 39.31 -12.69 6.85
CA PRO A 38 39.96 -13.06 5.60
C PRO A 38 41.41 -13.48 5.85
N GLU A 39 41.69 -14.77 5.64
CA GLU A 39 43.04 -15.28 5.40
C GLU A 39 43.07 -16.00 4.05
N THR A 40 44.13 -15.70 3.30
CA THR A 40 44.51 -16.18 1.96
C THR A 40 44.76 -17.71 1.93
N PRO A 41 44.83 -18.35 0.74
CA PRO A 41 44.39 -19.73 0.54
C PRO A 41 45.45 -20.78 0.84
N SER A 42 45.06 -21.92 1.44
CA SER A 42 45.73 -23.19 1.17
C SER A 42 44.88 -24.43 1.43
N LYS A 43 44.95 -25.32 0.44
CA LYS A 43 44.92 -26.80 0.45
C LYS A 43 43.69 -27.59 0.96
N LYS A 44 43.15 -28.35 -0.02
CA LYS A 44 42.39 -29.61 0.02
C LYS A 44 42.68 -30.49 1.25
N ILE A 45 41.64 -31.14 1.79
CA ILE A 45 41.55 -32.60 2.01
C ILE A 45 40.06 -32.99 2.22
N SER A 46 39.71 -34.11 1.60
CA SER A 46 38.42 -34.81 1.48
C SER A 46 38.03 -35.64 2.73
N PRO A 47 36.78 -36.14 2.82
CA PRO A 47 36.19 -36.72 4.03
C PRO A 47 36.33 -38.25 4.12
N LYS A 48 36.34 -38.78 5.34
CA LYS A 48 36.01 -40.19 5.71
C LYS A 48 34.89 -40.12 6.77
N SER A 49 33.69 -40.67 6.55
CA SER A 49 33.27 -42.07 6.80
C SER A 49 33.85 -42.63 8.12
N SER A 50 33.12 -43.26 9.05
CA SER A 50 32.00 -44.19 8.96
C SER A 50 31.47 -44.56 10.36
N LYS A 51 30.15 -44.79 10.44
CA LYS A 51 29.35 -45.80 11.20
C LYS A 51 29.82 -46.48 12.51
N SER A 52 28.79 -46.77 13.32
CA SER A 52 28.56 -47.90 14.26
C SER A 52 29.21 -47.81 15.66
N SER A 53 28.65 -48.31 16.77
CA SER A 53 27.48 -49.15 17.07
C SER A 53 27.15 -49.10 18.59
N LEU A 54 25.98 -49.66 18.90
CA LEU A 54 25.25 -49.90 20.15
C LEU A 54 25.94 -50.08 21.52
N SER A 55 25.20 -49.56 22.52
CA SER A 55 24.76 -50.16 23.80
C SER A 55 25.62 -50.05 25.06
N LYS A 56 25.02 -49.47 26.11
CA LYS A 56 24.67 -50.16 27.37
C LYS A 56 23.76 -49.25 28.23
N LYS A 57 22.67 -49.84 28.73
CA LYS A 57 21.74 -49.26 29.71
C LYS A 57 22.42 -49.19 31.10
N ALA A 58 22.23 -48.09 31.79
CA ALA A 58 22.27 -48.02 33.25
C ALA A 58 21.19 -47.02 33.68
N ASP A 59 20.21 -47.51 34.45
CA ASP A 59 19.12 -46.72 35.01
C ASP A 59 19.68 -45.72 36.04
N ILE A 60 19.56 -44.43 35.73
CA ILE A 60 19.71 -43.35 36.70
C ILE A 60 18.33 -42.70 36.84
N VAL A 61 17.74 -42.89 38.01
CA VAL A 61 16.52 -42.24 38.48
C VAL A 61 16.74 -40.73 38.46
N LEU A 62 16.32 -40.06 37.37
CA LEU A 62 16.25 -38.62 37.28
C LEU A 62 14.85 -38.17 37.71
N LYS A 63 14.82 -37.49 38.87
CA LYS A 63 13.66 -36.79 39.42
C LYS A 63 12.89 -36.05 38.31
N LYS A 64 11.58 -36.26 38.26
CA LYS A 64 10.64 -35.54 37.37
C LYS A 64 10.94 -34.02 37.43
N PRO A 65 11.21 -33.36 36.29
CA PRO A 65 11.30 -31.91 36.28
C PRO A 65 9.93 -31.29 36.57
N PRO A 66 9.89 -30.13 37.26
CA PRO A 66 8.64 -29.50 37.64
C PRO A 66 7.92 -28.94 36.41
N SER A 67 6.64 -29.27 36.33
CA SER A 67 5.59 -28.65 35.53
C SER A 67 5.77 -28.62 33.99
N LYS A 68 4.96 -29.44 33.32
CA LYS A 68 4.52 -29.22 31.92
C LYS A 68 3.70 -27.93 31.76
N SER A 69 3.68 -26.99 32.71
CA SER A 69 2.83 -25.80 32.67
C SER A 69 3.54 -24.56 32.13
N LEU A 70 4.85 -24.41 32.37
CA LEU A 70 5.62 -23.25 31.87
C LEU A 70 6.00 -23.37 30.39
N LEU A 71 6.36 -24.58 29.94
CA LEU A 71 6.71 -24.85 28.54
C LEU A 71 5.52 -24.65 27.58
N PHE A 72 4.30 -25.00 28.01
CA PHE A 72 3.08 -24.81 27.21
C PHE A 72 2.58 -23.35 27.23
N LYS A 73 2.78 -22.60 28.32
CA LYS A 73 2.53 -21.15 28.33
C LYS A 73 3.45 -20.42 27.36
N ASN A 74 4.73 -20.76 27.33
CA ASN A 74 5.70 -20.17 26.40
C ASN A 74 5.45 -20.58 24.95
N ALA A 75 5.06 -21.83 24.69
CA ALA A 75 4.68 -22.29 23.37
C ALA A 75 3.45 -21.53 22.83
N ASN A 76 2.43 -21.30 23.65
CA ASN A 76 1.25 -20.52 23.27
C ASN A 76 1.58 -19.03 23.02
N ILE A 77 2.49 -18.45 23.79
CA ILE A 77 2.98 -17.08 23.57
C ILE A 77 3.77 -16.99 22.26
N ILE A 78 4.66 -17.95 21.99
CA ILE A 78 5.46 -18.02 20.77
C ILE A 78 4.57 -18.29 19.55
N GLN A 79 3.59 -19.19 19.67
CA GLN A 79 2.62 -19.49 18.61
C GLN A 79 1.71 -18.29 18.34
N ARG A 80 1.20 -17.62 19.38
CA ARG A 80 0.42 -16.38 19.25
C ARG A 80 1.26 -15.26 18.64
N PHE A 81 2.53 -15.16 19.01
CA PHE A 81 3.47 -14.18 18.45
C PHE A 81 3.78 -14.47 16.96
N LEU A 82 4.05 -15.72 16.60
CA LEU A 82 4.27 -16.15 15.21
C LEU A 82 3.02 -16.02 14.36
N LYS A 83 1.84 -16.36 14.91
CA LYS A 83 0.54 -16.20 14.26
C LYS A 83 0.23 -14.72 14.02
N ASN A 84 0.41 -13.86 15.04
CA ASN A 84 0.26 -12.41 14.89
C ASN A 84 1.24 -11.84 13.84
N LYS A 85 2.47 -12.37 13.78
CA LYS A 85 3.45 -11.97 12.76
C LYS A 85 3.11 -12.41 11.34
N LEU A 86 2.69 -13.65 11.15
CA LEU A 86 2.22 -14.17 9.86
C LEU A 86 0.97 -13.41 9.37
N ILE A 87 0.11 -13.03 10.31
CA ILE A 87 -1.07 -12.20 10.05
C ILE A 87 -0.63 -10.80 9.57
N LEU A 88 0.31 -10.13 10.25
CA LEU A 88 0.80 -8.80 9.86
C LEU A 88 1.52 -8.72 8.49
N ILE A 89 1.90 -9.86 7.90
CA ILE A 89 2.50 -9.94 6.56
C ILE A 89 1.43 -10.00 5.46
N LYS A 90 0.20 -10.41 5.79
CA LYS A 90 -0.91 -10.35 4.83
C LYS A 90 -1.28 -8.88 4.62
N TYR A 91 -1.50 -8.46 3.39
CA TYR A 91 -1.89 -7.09 3.03
C TYR A 91 -3.40 -7.01 2.79
N ASN A 92 -4.18 -7.26 3.85
CA ASN A 92 -5.62 -7.07 3.83
C ASN A 92 -6.04 -5.95 4.78
N LEU A 93 -7.31 -5.54 4.73
CA LEU A 93 -7.75 -4.37 5.50
C LEU A 93 -7.58 -4.56 7.02
N ASP A 94 -7.84 -5.77 7.54
CA ASP A 94 -7.69 -6.07 8.96
C ASP A 94 -6.24 -5.91 9.43
N THR A 95 -5.28 -6.38 8.62
CA THR A 95 -3.85 -6.31 8.96
C THR A 95 -3.29 -4.91 8.77
N ARG A 96 -3.79 -4.16 7.77
CA ARG A 96 -3.52 -2.73 7.59
C ARG A 96 -3.95 -1.92 8.83
N ILE A 97 -5.14 -2.19 9.37
CA ILE A 97 -5.64 -1.56 10.62
C ILE A 97 -4.81 -1.98 11.83
N GLN A 98 -4.40 -3.25 11.93
CA GLN A 98 -3.50 -3.69 13.02
C GLN A 98 -2.14 -2.98 12.96
N ARG A 99 -1.59 -2.82 11.75
CA ARG A 99 -0.34 -2.08 11.50
C ARG A 99 -0.49 -0.61 11.86
N TYR A 100 -1.62 0.01 11.52
CA TYR A 100 -1.97 1.37 11.96
C TYR A 100 -1.87 1.53 13.47
N ASN A 101 -2.51 0.65 14.24
CA ASN A 101 -2.51 0.75 15.70
C ASN A 101 -1.08 0.62 16.28
N LEU A 102 -0.26 -0.28 15.72
CA LEU A 102 1.12 -0.46 16.13
C LEU A 102 1.98 0.79 15.83
N ILE A 103 1.88 1.32 14.60
CA ILE A 103 2.69 2.44 14.15
C ILE A 103 2.25 3.73 14.84
N LYS A 104 0.94 4.01 14.92
CA LYS A 104 0.38 5.18 15.61
C LYS A 104 0.86 5.24 17.06
N LYS A 105 0.87 4.10 17.78
CA LYS A 105 1.40 4.02 19.14
C LYS A 105 2.87 4.44 19.22
N ARG A 106 3.69 4.02 18.25
CA ARG A 106 5.11 4.40 18.22
C ARG A 106 5.34 5.85 17.83
N LEU A 107 4.53 6.38 16.91
CA LEU A 107 4.61 7.78 16.51
C LEU A 107 4.04 8.74 17.56
N ALA A 108 3.29 8.25 18.55
CA ALA A 108 2.81 9.04 19.69
C ALA A 108 3.97 9.63 20.52
N ASP A 109 5.12 8.96 20.55
CA ASP A 109 6.34 9.41 21.25
C ASP A 109 6.91 10.73 20.69
N ILE A 110 6.53 11.11 19.45
CA ILE A 110 6.95 12.37 18.83
C ILE A 110 6.17 13.53 19.48
N LYS A 111 6.87 14.33 20.29
CA LYS A 111 6.34 15.53 20.97
C LYS A 111 6.05 16.66 19.97
N SER A 112 5.09 17.51 20.31
CA SER A 112 4.57 18.59 19.44
C SER A 112 5.59 19.68 19.10
N ASN A 113 6.61 19.90 19.93
CA ASN A 113 7.63 20.94 19.73
C ASN A 113 8.89 20.43 19.01
N LYS A 114 8.88 19.19 18.54
CA LYS A 114 10.06 18.54 17.94
C LYS A 114 10.02 18.61 16.43
N CYS A 115 11.16 18.96 15.85
CA CYS A 115 11.31 19.20 14.44
C CYS A 115 12.27 18.27 13.74
N LEU A 116 12.07 18.15 12.42
CA LEU A 116 13.01 17.44 11.56
C LEU A 116 14.39 18.09 11.67
N THR A 117 15.39 17.27 11.97
CA THR A 117 16.80 17.63 11.90
C THR A 117 17.47 16.88 10.76
N LYS A 118 18.47 17.52 10.14
CA LYS A 118 19.24 16.88 9.06
C LYS A 118 20.04 15.70 9.61
N LYS A 119 20.07 14.61 8.87
CA LYS A 119 20.85 13.42 9.21
C LYS A 119 21.33 12.72 7.94
N ILE A 120 22.55 12.20 7.96
CA ILE A 120 23.12 11.44 6.84
C ILE A 120 22.78 9.96 7.01
N PHE A 121 22.23 9.36 5.98
CA PHE A 121 21.93 7.92 5.88
C PHE A 121 22.63 7.36 4.65
N ASN A 122 23.61 6.46 4.84
CA ASN A 122 24.37 5.84 3.74
C ASN A 122 24.91 6.87 2.71
N ASN A 123 25.58 7.92 3.19
CA ASN A 123 26.12 9.03 2.40
C ASN A 123 25.06 9.86 1.64
N LYS A 124 23.77 9.70 1.94
CA LYS A 124 22.68 10.52 1.40
C LYS A 124 22.09 11.39 2.51
N GLN A 125 21.73 12.62 2.15
CA GLN A 125 21.03 13.51 3.07
C GLN A 125 19.59 13.04 3.28
N GLY A 126 19.15 13.07 4.54
CA GLY A 126 17.79 12.82 4.95
C GLY A 126 17.46 13.58 6.23
N TYR A 127 16.38 13.20 6.88
CA TYR A 127 15.90 13.87 8.08
C TYR A 127 15.52 12.89 9.19
N THR A 128 15.46 13.37 10.43
CA THR A 128 14.96 12.59 11.56
C THR A 128 14.19 13.46 12.54
N ILE A 129 13.24 12.87 13.28
CA ILE A 129 12.64 13.51 14.46
C ILE A 129 12.99 12.67 15.68
N ASP A 130 13.82 13.21 16.57
CA ASP A 130 14.25 12.61 17.84
C ASP A 130 14.73 11.14 17.72
N GLY A 131 15.20 10.70 16.55
CA GLY A 131 15.56 9.30 16.30
C GLY A 131 14.38 8.31 16.33
N ILE A 132 13.14 8.80 16.46
CA ILE A 132 11.90 8.00 16.43
C ILE A 132 11.53 7.63 14.99
N VAL A 133 11.75 8.56 14.06
CA VAL A 133 11.56 8.37 12.63
C VAL A 133 12.78 8.87 11.87
N ASN A 134 13.14 8.19 10.79
CA ASN A 134 14.21 8.58 9.87
C ASN A 134 13.64 8.62 8.46
N LEU A 135 13.62 9.79 7.85
CA LEU A 135 13.29 10.00 6.44
C LEU A 135 14.59 9.79 5.64
N GLU A 136 14.80 8.58 5.14
CA GLU A 136 16.14 8.11 4.71
C GLU A 136 16.39 8.34 3.21
N LYS A 137 15.37 8.15 2.37
CA LYS A 137 15.52 8.19 0.92
C LYS A 137 14.30 8.84 0.29
N LYS A 138 14.50 9.89 -0.52
CA LYS A 138 13.45 10.45 -1.36
C LYS A 138 12.97 9.40 -2.38
N ILE A 139 11.66 9.23 -2.51
CA ILE A 139 10.97 8.34 -3.45
C ILE A 139 9.87 9.13 -4.17
N GLY A 140 9.31 8.54 -5.24
CA GLY A 140 8.32 9.23 -6.08
C GLY A 140 8.97 10.26 -7.02
N SER A 141 8.12 10.95 -7.78
CA SER A 141 8.52 12.04 -8.66
C SER A 141 8.88 13.29 -7.86
N ASP A 142 9.71 14.16 -8.45
CA ASP A 142 9.94 15.49 -7.91
C ASP A 142 8.65 16.31 -8.04
N SER A 143 8.05 16.70 -6.92
CA SER A 143 6.90 17.60 -6.87
C SER A 143 7.34 18.98 -6.37
N VAL A 144 6.72 20.03 -6.93
CA VAL A 144 6.93 21.43 -6.55
C VAL A 144 6.51 21.69 -5.09
N ASN A 145 5.55 20.91 -4.59
CA ASN A 145 4.85 21.20 -3.34
C ASN A 145 5.14 20.21 -2.21
N ALA A 146 5.70 19.03 -2.52
CA ALA A 146 5.97 17.99 -1.54
C ALA A 146 7.13 17.07 -1.95
N SER A 147 7.78 16.47 -0.96
CA SER A 147 8.76 15.40 -1.16
C SER A 147 8.33 14.15 -0.39
N ILE A 148 8.30 12.99 -1.05
CA ILE A 148 8.00 11.71 -0.40
C ILE A 148 9.29 11.03 0.02
N TYR A 149 9.36 10.55 1.26
CA TYR A 149 10.50 9.84 1.81
C TYR A 149 10.13 8.43 2.23
N LEU A 150 10.92 7.45 1.79
CA LEU A 150 11.00 6.16 2.45
C LEU A 150 11.51 6.38 3.87
N THR A 151 10.69 6.00 4.84
CA THR A 151 10.88 6.34 6.23
C THR A 151 10.98 5.10 7.09
N SER A 152 12.01 5.02 7.94
CA SER A 152 12.14 3.97 8.95
C SER A 152 11.71 4.47 10.32
N ILE A 153 11.24 3.54 11.15
CA ILE A 153 10.96 3.77 12.58
C ILE A 153 11.96 2.90 13.37
N PRO A 154 13.07 3.47 13.87
CA PRO A 154 14.04 2.73 14.64
C PRO A 154 13.42 1.98 15.82
N TYR A 155 14.00 0.82 16.11
CA TYR A 155 13.58 -0.11 17.18
C TYR A 155 12.21 -0.80 16.96
N LEU A 156 11.50 -0.49 15.87
CA LEU A 156 10.44 -1.35 15.36
C LEU A 156 11.09 -2.52 14.59
N ARG A 157 11.31 -3.64 15.29
CA ARG A 157 12.04 -4.82 14.77
C ARG A 157 11.31 -5.36 13.53
N TRP A 158 12.07 -5.56 12.43
CA TRP A 158 11.59 -5.75 11.05
C TRP A 158 11.00 -4.44 10.52
N SER A 159 11.86 -3.64 9.86
CA SER A 159 11.52 -2.34 9.29
C SER A 159 10.21 -2.46 8.52
N TYR A 160 9.14 -1.93 9.09
CA TYR A 160 7.94 -1.59 8.36
C TYR A 160 8.21 -0.20 7.82
N PRO A 161 8.88 -0.06 6.66
CA PRO A 161 9.04 1.27 6.10
C PRO A 161 7.64 1.86 5.91
N ILE A 162 7.53 3.13 6.25
CA ILE A 162 6.38 3.96 5.97
C ILE A 162 6.80 4.98 4.91
N ALA A 163 5.82 5.66 4.31
CA ALA A 163 6.09 6.82 3.48
C ALA A 163 5.88 8.08 4.33
N SER A 164 6.75 9.09 4.22
CA SER A 164 6.50 10.41 4.79
C SER A 164 6.38 11.43 3.68
N LYS A 165 5.26 12.15 3.60
CA LYS A 165 5.08 13.30 2.70
C LYS A 165 5.49 14.55 3.47
N LEU A 166 6.66 15.11 3.12
CA LEU A 166 7.18 16.38 3.65
C LEU A 166 6.67 17.53 2.78
N MET A 167 6.04 18.53 3.38
CA MET A 167 5.32 19.59 2.69
C MET A 167 5.58 20.95 3.30
N LYS A 168 5.35 21.99 2.49
CA LYS A 168 5.24 23.36 2.98
C LYS A 168 3.98 23.53 3.84
N VAL A 169 4.04 24.38 4.85
CA VAL A 169 2.83 24.78 5.62
C VAL A 169 2.03 25.79 4.80
N THR A 170 0.99 25.30 4.12
CA THR A 170 0.02 26.10 3.36
C THR A 170 -1.38 25.63 3.69
N ALA A 171 -2.39 26.47 3.47
CA ALA A 171 -3.79 26.12 3.73
C ALA A 171 -4.24 24.87 2.94
N ASN A 172 -3.78 24.71 1.69
CA ASN A 172 -4.11 23.53 0.88
C ASN A 172 -3.45 22.26 1.43
N ASN A 173 -2.15 22.33 1.80
CA ASN A 173 -1.45 21.16 2.35
C ASN A 173 -2.03 20.75 3.73
N GLU A 174 -2.43 21.72 4.56
CA GLU A 174 -3.11 21.44 5.82
C GLU A 174 -4.51 20.84 5.61
N SER A 175 -5.22 21.28 4.58
CA SER A 175 -6.52 20.72 4.20
C SER A 175 -6.38 19.30 3.66
N GLU A 176 -5.36 19.04 2.83
CA GLU A 176 -5.01 17.70 2.38
C GLU A 176 -4.67 16.78 3.57
N THR A 177 -3.92 17.28 4.57
CA THR A 177 -3.67 16.55 5.82
C THR A 177 -4.97 16.20 6.53
N LYS A 178 -5.83 17.18 6.81
CA LYS A 178 -7.14 16.96 7.47
C LYS A 178 -8.00 15.96 6.71
N MET A 179 -7.96 16.01 5.38
CA MET A 179 -8.67 15.08 4.49
C MET A 179 -8.18 13.65 4.70
N ASN A 180 -6.87 13.44 4.69
CA ASN A 180 -6.27 12.13 4.93
C ASN A 180 -6.56 11.60 6.36
N GLU A 181 -6.59 12.46 7.38
CA GLU A 181 -7.00 12.10 8.75
C GLU A 181 -8.44 11.60 8.75
N TRP A 182 -9.34 12.41 8.19
CA TRP A 182 -10.76 12.13 8.16
C TRP A 182 -11.05 10.81 7.43
N ILE A 183 -10.46 10.60 6.24
CA ILE A 183 -10.62 9.37 5.46
C ILE A 183 -10.13 8.16 6.26
N THR A 184 -8.97 8.28 6.90
CA THR A 184 -8.42 7.20 7.72
C THR A 184 -9.40 6.82 8.83
N GLU A 185 -9.82 7.80 9.63
CA GLU A 185 -10.64 7.57 10.83
C GLU A 185 -12.08 7.18 10.51
N ASN A 186 -12.67 7.75 9.45
CA ASN A 186 -14.09 7.60 9.17
C ASN A 186 -14.40 6.55 8.11
N LEU A 187 -13.45 6.18 7.24
CA LEU A 187 -13.69 5.18 6.19
C LEU A 187 -12.85 3.93 6.42
N ILE A 188 -11.52 4.07 6.53
CA ILE A 188 -10.63 2.91 6.54
C ILE A 188 -10.73 2.16 7.87
N LEU A 189 -10.59 2.84 9.00
CA LEU A 189 -10.63 2.20 10.33
C LEU A 189 -12.02 1.62 10.66
N LYS A 190 -13.09 2.20 10.10
CA LYS A 190 -14.45 1.66 10.17
C LYS A 190 -14.70 0.51 9.18
N LYS A 191 -13.69 0.11 8.41
CA LYS A 191 -13.73 -0.95 7.39
C LYS A 191 -14.75 -0.71 6.28
N GLN A 192 -15.09 0.55 6.03
CA GLN A 192 -16.08 0.95 5.02
C GLN A 192 -15.45 1.16 3.65
N SER A 193 -14.13 1.26 3.55
CA SER A 193 -13.38 1.22 2.28
C SER A 193 -11.96 0.71 2.49
N LYS A 194 -11.40 0.10 1.44
CA LYS A 194 -9.99 -0.31 1.34
C LYS A 194 -9.18 0.51 0.33
N HIS A 195 -9.82 1.41 -0.41
CA HIS A 195 -9.27 2.10 -1.58
C HIS A 195 -8.59 3.43 -1.26
N PHE A 196 -8.13 3.61 -0.03
CA PHE A 196 -7.44 4.82 0.42
C PHE A 196 -6.17 4.44 1.18
N ILE A 197 -5.23 5.37 1.27
CA ILE A 197 -3.99 5.22 2.04
C ILE A 197 -4.24 5.59 3.50
N ILE A 198 -3.73 4.76 4.41
CA ILE A 198 -3.80 5.07 5.84
C ILE A 198 -2.76 6.14 6.18
N MET A 199 -3.20 7.22 6.84
CA MET A 199 -2.31 8.15 7.51
C MET A 199 -2.19 7.82 9.00
N TYR A 200 -0.97 7.54 9.45
CA TYR A 200 -0.69 7.15 10.83
C TYR A 200 -0.66 8.34 11.80
N LYS A 201 -0.06 9.45 11.39
CA LYS A 201 0.10 10.68 12.17
C LYS A 201 0.51 11.84 11.26
N THR A 202 0.24 13.08 11.68
CA THR A 202 0.89 14.28 11.15
C THR A 202 1.75 14.95 12.22
N THR A 203 2.81 15.64 11.80
CA THR A 203 3.59 16.54 12.65
C THR A 203 3.81 17.87 11.95
N LYS A 204 3.65 18.97 12.68
CA LYS A 204 3.86 20.32 12.19
C LYS A 204 4.87 21.03 13.09
N CYS A 205 5.92 21.55 12.46
CA CYS A 205 6.92 22.38 13.12
C CYS A 205 6.49 23.83 13.21
N SER A 206 6.61 24.42 14.39
CA SER A 206 6.51 25.87 14.55
C SER A 206 7.62 26.57 13.75
N PRO A 207 7.39 27.79 13.26
CA PRO A 207 8.46 28.65 12.79
C PRO A 207 9.46 28.87 13.92
N SER A 208 10.65 28.28 13.81
CA SER A 208 11.72 28.59 14.75
C SER A 208 12.25 30.00 14.42
N GLU A 209 12.22 30.89 15.40
CA GLU A 209 12.95 32.18 15.38
C GLU A 209 14.49 32.00 15.44
N GLY A 210 14.99 30.77 15.50
CA GLY A 210 16.41 30.45 15.66
C GLY A 210 17.08 29.78 14.44
N THR A 211 18.28 30.24 14.14
CA THR A 211 19.15 29.92 12.98
C THR A 211 19.73 28.50 12.90
N ALA A 212 19.42 27.59 13.83
CA ALA A 212 20.28 26.42 14.04
C ALA A 212 20.00 25.17 13.18
N ASN A 213 18.89 25.04 12.45
CA ASN A 213 18.64 23.84 11.61
C ASN A 213 17.63 24.13 10.50
N LYS A 214 18.04 24.92 9.50
CA LYS A 214 17.19 25.24 8.34
C LYS A 214 16.84 23.96 7.55
N LEU A 215 15.68 23.37 7.87
CA LEU A 215 14.81 22.77 6.86
C LEU A 215 14.64 23.77 5.71
N LEU A 216 14.41 23.31 4.48
CA LEU A 216 14.05 24.21 3.38
C LEU A 216 12.92 25.13 3.87
N THR A 217 13.06 26.43 3.64
CA THR A 217 12.12 27.44 4.13
C THR A 217 10.68 27.06 3.75
N GLY A 218 9.87 26.75 4.76
CA GLY A 218 8.47 26.37 4.62
C GLY A 218 8.16 24.89 4.82
N GLU A 219 9.09 23.95 4.57
CA GLU A 219 8.88 22.50 4.67
C GLU A 219 8.85 22.01 6.13
N ARG A 220 7.67 22.08 6.73
CA ARG A 220 7.47 21.91 8.18
C ARG A 220 6.28 21.02 8.53
N LEU A 221 5.54 20.56 7.54
CA LEU A 221 4.40 19.66 7.70
C LEU A 221 4.79 18.27 7.18
N VAL A 222 4.61 17.24 8.01
CA VAL A 222 4.96 15.87 7.67
C VAL A 222 3.77 14.97 7.91
N ASN A 223 3.30 14.31 6.86
CA ASN A 223 2.29 13.26 6.95
C ASN A 223 2.97 11.89 6.90
N TYR A 224 2.78 11.08 7.93
CA TYR A 224 3.29 9.71 8.03
C TYR A 224 2.24 8.73 7.52
N ASN A 225 2.48 8.16 6.34
CA ASN A 225 1.52 7.36 5.59
C ASN A 225 1.96 5.91 5.43
N GLU A 226 0.99 5.04 5.18
CA GLU A 226 1.23 3.69 4.71
C GLU A 226 2.06 3.70 3.40
N LEU A 227 3.07 2.83 3.34
CA LEU A 227 3.86 2.65 2.13
C LEU A 227 3.13 1.69 1.18
N CYS A 228 2.98 2.10 -0.08
CA CYS A 228 2.49 1.26 -1.18
C CYS A 228 3.65 0.62 -1.95
N ASP A 229 3.34 -0.43 -2.70
CA ASP A 229 4.33 -1.14 -3.52
C ASP A 229 4.72 -0.34 -4.78
N GLY A 230 3.83 0.54 -5.26
CA GLY A 230 4.08 1.50 -6.32
C GLY A 230 2.83 2.28 -6.72
N ASP A 231 2.95 3.06 -7.79
CA ASP A 231 1.83 3.75 -8.47
C ASP A 231 1.40 2.99 -9.75
N LEU A 232 0.23 3.35 -10.30
CA LEU A 232 -0.27 2.76 -11.55
C LEU A 232 0.73 2.98 -12.70
N SER A 233 1.43 4.11 -12.75
CA SER A 233 2.46 4.35 -13.77
C SER A 233 3.55 3.29 -13.80
N SER A 234 4.09 2.96 -12.64
CA SER A 234 5.15 1.96 -12.47
C SER A 234 4.61 0.56 -12.72
N LEU A 235 3.34 0.29 -12.36
CA LEU A 235 2.70 -0.98 -12.65
C LEU A 235 2.52 -1.20 -14.16
N MET A 236 2.20 -0.14 -14.92
CA MET A 236 2.06 -0.19 -16.39
C MET A 236 3.38 -0.37 -17.14
N LYS A 237 4.52 -0.44 -16.43
CA LYS A 237 5.83 -0.82 -16.97
C LYS A 237 6.12 -2.32 -16.82
N THR A 238 5.19 -3.08 -16.27
CA THR A 238 5.30 -4.54 -16.04
C THR A 238 4.32 -5.31 -16.93
N ASP A 239 4.42 -6.65 -16.92
CA ASP A 239 3.49 -7.54 -17.63
C ASP A 239 2.03 -7.44 -17.17
N ALA A 240 1.77 -6.78 -16.04
CA ALA A 240 0.40 -6.49 -15.58
C ALA A 240 -0.44 -5.78 -16.65
N ARG A 241 0.18 -4.93 -17.48
CA ARG A 241 -0.48 -4.17 -18.56
C ARG A 241 -1.04 -5.06 -19.68
N ASN A 242 -0.58 -6.30 -19.76
CA ASN A 242 -0.92 -7.27 -20.79
C ASN A 242 -1.88 -8.36 -20.29
N ASP A 243 -2.34 -8.28 -19.04
CA ASP A 243 -3.36 -9.16 -18.49
C ASP A 243 -4.73 -8.48 -18.57
N ASN A 244 -5.58 -8.98 -19.47
CA ASN A 244 -6.89 -8.39 -19.74
C ASN A 244 -7.79 -8.34 -18.51
N MET A 245 -7.87 -9.43 -17.74
CA MET A 245 -8.76 -9.49 -16.58
C MET A 245 -8.26 -8.57 -15.47
N LEU A 246 -6.94 -8.54 -15.28
CA LEU A 246 -6.30 -7.70 -14.29
C LEU A 246 -6.50 -6.21 -14.59
N MET A 247 -6.32 -5.78 -15.84
CA MET A 247 -6.52 -4.39 -16.28
C MET A 247 -7.96 -3.92 -16.05
N ILE A 248 -8.95 -4.73 -16.46
CA ILE A 248 -10.37 -4.42 -16.24
C ILE A 248 -10.68 -4.34 -14.74
N ASN A 249 -10.17 -5.30 -13.95
CA ASN A 249 -10.41 -5.33 -12.52
C ASN A 249 -9.81 -4.12 -11.80
N MET A 250 -8.57 -3.73 -12.12
CA MET A 250 -7.94 -2.53 -11.57
C MET A 250 -8.69 -1.26 -11.95
N ALA A 251 -9.17 -1.14 -13.19
CA ALA A 251 -9.98 -0.01 -13.62
C ALA A 251 -11.30 0.07 -12.81
N TYR A 252 -11.98 -1.05 -12.57
CA TYR A 252 -13.20 -1.07 -11.76
C TYR A 252 -12.93 -0.65 -10.31
N GLN A 253 -11.85 -1.14 -9.70
CA GLN A 253 -11.44 -0.71 -8.35
C GLN A 253 -11.15 0.80 -8.29
N ILE A 254 -10.51 1.37 -9.31
CA ILE A 254 -10.24 2.81 -9.39
C ILE A 254 -11.53 3.63 -9.51
N LEU A 255 -12.47 3.20 -10.37
CA LEU A 255 -13.76 3.86 -10.51
C LEU A 255 -14.57 3.82 -9.20
N ILE A 256 -14.50 2.69 -8.47
CA ILE A 256 -15.07 2.56 -7.12
C ILE A 256 -14.37 3.49 -6.12
N ALA A 257 -13.05 3.63 -6.18
CA ALA A 257 -12.29 4.52 -5.31
C ALA A 257 -12.72 5.99 -5.49
N ILE A 258 -12.86 6.42 -6.74
CA ILE A 258 -13.34 7.77 -7.10
C ILE A 258 -14.77 7.97 -6.61
N ALA A 259 -15.67 7.01 -6.89
CA ALA A 259 -17.06 7.09 -6.41
C ALA A 259 -17.16 7.14 -4.89
N THR A 260 -16.31 6.38 -4.19
CA THR A 260 -16.25 6.42 -2.73
C THR A 260 -15.76 7.79 -2.26
N TYR A 261 -14.75 8.39 -2.91
CA TYR A 261 -14.27 9.73 -2.58
C TYR A 261 -15.38 10.77 -2.79
N HIS A 262 -16.02 10.76 -3.95
CA HIS A 262 -17.10 11.68 -4.27
C HIS A 262 -18.27 11.57 -3.28
N ASN A 263 -18.76 10.36 -3.02
CA ASN A 263 -19.99 10.17 -2.25
C ASN A 263 -19.79 10.07 -0.74
N ARG A 264 -18.61 9.64 -0.25
CA ARG A 264 -18.35 9.53 1.19
C ARG A 264 -17.63 10.75 1.74
N VAL A 265 -16.84 11.41 0.92
CA VAL A 265 -16.02 12.55 1.34
C VAL A 265 -16.62 13.86 0.83
N GLY A 266 -17.25 13.88 -0.34
CA GLY A 266 -17.95 15.07 -0.85
C GLY A 266 -17.10 16.00 -1.71
N TYR A 267 -15.98 15.50 -2.23
CA TYR A 267 -15.00 16.29 -2.99
C TYR A 267 -14.70 15.62 -4.32
N CYS A 268 -14.48 16.40 -5.36
CA CYS A 268 -13.80 15.94 -6.56
C CYS A 268 -12.29 15.93 -6.30
N HIS A 269 -11.58 14.99 -6.94
CA HIS A 269 -10.14 14.86 -6.78
C HIS A 269 -9.41 15.99 -7.50
N GLY A 270 -9.81 16.29 -8.74
CA GLY A 270 -9.27 17.40 -9.54
C GLY A 270 -7.95 17.10 -10.26
N ASP A 271 -7.23 16.06 -9.85
CA ASP A 271 -5.99 15.61 -10.49
C ASP A 271 -5.88 14.08 -10.63
N CYS A 272 -6.90 13.43 -11.20
CA CYS A 272 -6.89 12.00 -11.44
C CYS A 272 -5.93 11.61 -12.58
N HIS A 273 -4.67 11.31 -12.24
CA HIS A 273 -3.70 10.70 -13.15
C HIS A 273 -3.03 9.47 -12.54
N HIS A 274 -2.41 8.63 -13.37
CA HIS A 274 -1.82 7.34 -12.97
C HIS A 274 -0.72 7.40 -11.88
N GLY A 275 -0.21 8.58 -11.53
CA GLY A 275 0.70 8.76 -10.38
C GLY A 275 -0.02 8.88 -9.03
N ASN A 276 -1.29 9.29 -9.04
CA ASN A 276 -2.12 9.49 -7.84
C ASN A 276 -2.96 8.25 -7.48
N PHE A 277 -2.80 7.16 -8.23
CA PHE A 277 -3.40 5.86 -7.92
C PHE A 277 -2.30 4.87 -7.57
N LEU A 278 -2.21 4.53 -6.30
CA LEU A 278 -1.23 3.63 -5.74
C LEU A 278 -1.76 2.20 -5.71
N TYR A 279 -0.85 1.21 -5.70
CA TYR A 279 -1.21 -0.18 -5.54
C TYR A 279 -0.51 -0.83 -4.36
N GLN A 280 -1.20 -1.80 -3.76
CA GLN A 280 -0.66 -2.73 -2.79
C GLN A 280 -0.86 -4.15 -3.30
N LEU A 281 0.10 -5.04 -3.05
CA LEU A 281 -0.06 -6.46 -3.31
C LEU A 281 -1.19 -7.02 -2.44
N ASN A 282 -2.19 -7.62 -3.08
CA ASN A 282 -3.30 -8.25 -2.37
C ASN A 282 -2.96 -9.72 -2.09
N THR A 283 -2.50 -10.05 -0.90
CA THR A 283 -2.10 -11.43 -0.56
C THR A 283 -3.26 -12.41 -0.33
N GLU A 284 -4.51 -11.92 -0.27
CA GLU A 284 -5.71 -12.74 -0.08
C GLU A 284 -6.50 -12.97 -1.38
N HIS A 285 -5.96 -12.55 -2.52
CA HIS A 285 -6.58 -12.77 -3.82
C HIS A 285 -6.71 -14.26 -4.15
N SER A 286 -7.79 -14.60 -4.84
CA SER A 286 -8.11 -15.94 -5.29
C SER A 286 -9.16 -15.87 -6.38
N ASP A 287 -9.09 -16.76 -7.37
CA ASP A 287 -10.00 -16.77 -8.53
C ASP A 287 -11.47 -17.01 -8.20
N THR A 288 -11.78 -17.40 -6.97
CA THR A 288 -13.14 -17.66 -6.47
C THR A 288 -13.59 -16.67 -5.40
N ALA A 289 -12.74 -15.73 -4.99
CA ALA A 289 -13.01 -14.82 -3.89
C ALA A 289 -13.37 -13.42 -4.38
N TYR A 290 -14.31 -12.76 -3.69
CA TYR A 290 -14.84 -11.44 -4.06
C TYR A 290 -14.84 -10.48 -2.86
N TYR A 291 -14.84 -9.19 -3.16
CA TYR A 291 -15.16 -8.13 -2.22
C TYR A 291 -16.59 -7.65 -2.42
N HIS A 292 -17.30 -7.45 -1.32
CA HIS A 292 -18.69 -6.99 -1.28
C HIS A 292 -18.75 -5.48 -1.11
N TYR A 293 -19.51 -4.81 -1.98
CA TYR A 293 -19.78 -3.39 -1.98
C TYR A 293 -21.28 -3.13 -1.92
N VAL A 294 -21.65 -1.98 -1.36
CA VAL A 294 -23.02 -1.47 -1.34
C VAL A 294 -23.04 -0.05 -1.89
N TYR A 295 -23.95 0.20 -2.83
CA TYR A 295 -24.21 1.50 -3.40
C TYR A 295 -25.70 1.70 -3.66
N ASN A 296 -26.32 2.74 -3.11
CA ASN A 296 -27.74 3.07 -3.29
C ASN A 296 -28.70 1.87 -3.12
N GLY A 297 -28.42 1.00 -2.15
CA GLY A 297 -29.21 -0.20 -1.88
C GLY A 297 -28.89 -1.40 -2.78
N LEU A 298 -28.01 -1.23 -3.77
CA LEU A 298 -27.48 -2.32 -4.59
C LEU A 298 -26.27 -2.96 -3.92
N ASP A 299 -26.40 -4.24 -3.60
CA ASP A 299 -25.27 -5.12 -3.31
C ASP A 299 -24.60 -5.58 -4.61
N PHE A 300 -23.28 -5.40 -4.69
CA PHE A 300 -22.49 -5.95 -5.79
C PHE A 300 -21.12 -6.42 -5.34
N TYR A 301 -20.48 -7.24 -6.17
CA TYR A 301 -19.27 -7.95 -5.83
C TYR A 301 -18.23 -7.82 -6.92
N ILE A 302 -17.01 -7.45 -6.53
CA ILE A 302 -15.85 -7.40 -7.42
C ILE A 302 -14.90 -8.54 -7.08
N LYS A 303 -14.57 -9.35 -8.09
CA LYS A 303 -13.61 -10.45 -7.94
C LYS A 303 -12.28 -9.92 -7.41
N SER A 304 -11.68 -10.62 -6.46
CA SER A 304 -10.38 -10.25 -5.95
C SER A 304 -9.30 -10.46 -7.01
N CYS A 305 -8.33 -9.54 -7.10
CA CYS A 305 -7.17 -9.68 -7.99
C CYS A 305 -5.87 -9.39 -7.23
N LYS A 306 -4.73 -9.54 -7.91
CA LYS A 306 -3.37 -9.40 -7.34
C LYS A 306 -3.10 -8.04 -6.71
N TYR A 307 -3.86 -7.00 -7.05
CA TYR A 307 -3.64 -5.63 -6.59
C TYR A 307 -4.86 -5.06 -5.86
N ASN A 308 -4.59 -4.33 -4.80
CA ASN A 308 -5.52 -3.37 -4.20
C ASN A 308 -5.17 -1.98 -4.73
N MET A 309 -6.11 -1.32 -5.41
CA MET A 309 -5.91 0.06 -5.90
C MET A 309 -6.39 1.08 -4.87
N CYS A 310 -5.57 2.09 -4.62
CA CYS A 310 -5.85 3.17 -3.68
C CYS A 310 -5.69 4.54 -4.33
N ILE A 311 -6.61 5.45 -4.09
CA ILE A 311 -6.49 6.86 -4.51
C ILE A 311 -5.70 7.65 -3.44
N PHE A 312 -4.89 8.61 -3.89
CA PHE A 312 -4.02 9.43 -3.04
C PHE A 312 -3.77 10.82 -3.65
N ASP A 313 -3.18 11.72 -2.88
CA ASP A 313 -2.83 13.11 -3.26
C ASP A 313 -4.04 14.02 -3.54
N PHE A 314 -4.71 14.44 -2.46
CA PHE A 314 -5.92 15.27 -2.51
C PHE A 314 -5.64 16.78 -2.55
N GLY A 315 -4.41 17.19 -2.89
CA GLY A 315 -3.98 18.60 -2.80
C GLY A 315 -4.73 19.57 -3.71
N THR A 316 -5.41 19.06 -4.73
CA THR A 316 -6.20 19.80 -5.73
C THR A 316 -7.72 19.61 -5.57
N SER A 317 -8.15 18.98 -4.48
CA SER A 317 -9.56 18.66 -4.28
C SER A 317 -10.43 19.90 -4.08
N VAL A 318 -11.64 19.84 -4.64
CA VAL A 318 -12.65 20.88 -4.54
C VAL A 318 -13.96 20.23 -4.07
N PRO A 319 -14.75 20.87 -3.19
CA PRO A 319 -16.06 20.35 -2.83
C PRO A 319 -16.95 20.14 -4.05
N ILE A 320 -17.69 19.02 -4.06
CA ILE A 320 -18.58 18.68 -5.19
C ILE A 320 -19.64 19.75 -5.39
N TRP A 321 -20.20 20.32 -4.32
CA TRP A 321 -21.23 21.37 -4.42
C TRP A 321 -20.72 22.71 -4.96
N LYS A 322 -19.39 22.88 -5.10
CA LYS A 322 -18.76 24.05 -5.74
C LYS A 322 -18.18 23.72 -7.12
N SER A 323 -18.21 22.46 -7.54
CA SER A 323 -17.59 21.99 -8.78
C SER A 323 -18.62 21.88 -9.89
N ASP A 324 -18.21 22.19 -11.12
CA ASP A 324 -19.01 21.86 -12.31
C ASP A 324 -19.04 20.33 -12.51
N ASP A 325 -20.17 19.80 -12.98
CA ASP A 325 -20.35 18.38 -13.31
C ASP A 325 -19.27 17.88 -14.27
N GLN A 326 -18.79 18.72 -15.19
CA GLN A 326 -17.70 18.37 -16.10
C GLN A 326 -16.41 18.03 -15.34
N PHE A 327 -16.08 18.78 -14.29
CA PHE A 327 -14.90 18.49 -13.47
C PHE A 327 -15.11 17.22 -12.64
N ILE A 328 -16.30 17.03 -12.07
CA ILE A 328 -16.65 15.83 -11.30
C ILE A 328 -16.54 14.58 -12.17
N TYR A 329 -17.13 14.60 -13.37
CA TYR A 329 -17.12 13.44 -14.26
C TYR A 329 -15.75 13.19 -14.89
N SER A 330 -14.93 14.24 -15.07
CA SER A 330 -13.57 14.14 -15.58
C SER A 330 -12.68 13.27 -14.69
N ASP A 331 -12.88 13.22 -13.37
CA ASP A 331 -12.12 12.33 -12.48
C ASP A 331 -12.19 10.86 -12.95
N TYR A 332 -13.38 10.39 -13.35
CA TYR A 332 -13.59 9.01 -13.83
C TYR A 332 -12.97 8.76 -15.20
N HIS A 333 -13.10 9.72 -16.13
CA HIS A 333 -12.62 9.57 -17.50
C HIS A 333 -11.10 9.72 -17.58
N ARG A 334 -10.54 10.75 -16.94
CA ARG A 334 -9.13 11.14 -17.07
C ARG A 334 -8.18 10.01 -16.67
N ILE A 335 -8.43 9.32 -15.56
CA ILE A 335 -7.57 8.22 -15.10
C ILE A 335 -7.53 7.03 -16.07
N LEU A 336 -8.56 6.83 -16.90
CA LEU A 336 -8.63 5.67 -17.80
C LEU A 336 -7.62 5.75 -18.94
N HIS A 337 -7.11 6.95 -19.26
CA HIS A 337 -5.94 7.08 -20.15
C HIS A 337 -4.72 6.32 -19.59
N GLY A 338 -4.61 6.17 -18.27
CA GLY A 338 -3.58 5.36 -17.61
C GLY A 338 -3.65 3.86 -17.89
N PHE A 339 -4.71 3.37 -18.54
CA PHE A 339 -4.89 1.97 -18.93
C PHE A 339 -4.77 1.74 -20.44
N VAL A 340 -4.50 2.78 -21.21
CA VAL A 340 -4.48 2.77 -22.68
C VAL A 340 -3.07 3.11 -23.17
N SER A 341 -2.63 2.49 -24.27
CA SER A 341 -1.36 2.79 -24.93
C SER A 341 -1.34 4.22 -25.45
N SER A 342 -0.17 4.87 -25.36
CA SER A 342 0.06 6.18 -25.97
C SER A 342 -0.18 6.21 -27.48
N LYS A 343 -0.06 5.06 -28.17
CA LYS A 343 -0.42 4.90 -29.59
C LYS A 343 -1.92 5.08 -29.88
N THR A 344 -2.76 4.99 -28.85
CA THR A 344 -4.22 5.17 -28.92
C THR A 344 -4.69 6.23 -27.92
N ASN A 345 -3.94 7.33 -27.82
CA ASN A 345 -4.23 8.49 -26.96
C ASN A 345 -4.28 8.18 -25.45
N GLY A 346 -3.65 7.10 -25.00
CA GLY A 346 -3.47 6.81 -23.57
C GLY A 346 -2.12 7.28 -23.02
N TRP A 347 -1.74 6.79 -21.84
CA TRP A 347 -0.52 7.18 -21.12
C TRP A 347 0.48 6.03 -20.95
N ILE A 348 0.14 4.80 -21.36
CA ILE A 348 1.08 3.69 -21.27
C ILE A 348 2.11 3.81 -22.40
N GLU A 349 3.37 4.01 -22.01
CA GLU A 349 4.50 3.98 -22.92
C GLU A 349 4.81 2.56 -23.42
N GLY A 350 5.04 2.46 -24.73
CA GLY A 350 5.36 1.21 -25.41
C GLY A 350 4.15 0.34 -25.77
N ASP A 351 4.42 -0.90 -26.13
CA ASP A 351 3.41 -1.81 -26.66
C ASP A 351 2.59 -2.49 -25.56
N VAL A 352 1.27 -2.37 -25.70
CA VAL A 352 0.26 -3.14 -24.97
C VAL A 352 -0.34 -4.12 -25.95
N ILE A 353 -0.58 -5.37 -25.53
CA ILE A 353 -1.24 -6.37 -26.37
C ILE A 353 -2.52 -5.78 -26.96
N ALA A 354 -2.68 -5.86 -28.28
CA ALA A 354 -3.72 -5.15 -29.03
C ALA A 354 -5.13 -5.40 -28.48
N GLN A 355 -5.44 -6.65 -28.12
CA GLN A 355 -6.75 -7.01 -27.55
C GLN A 355 -6.99 -6.39 -26.16
N VAL A 356 -5.95 -6.32 -25.32
CA VAL A 356 -6.03 -5.70 -23.99
C VAL A 356 -6.22 -4.19 -24.15
N ASN A 357 -5.43 -3.57 -25.01
CA ASN A 357 -5.53 -2.15 -25.31
C ASN A 357 -6.92 -1.78 -25.85
N ALA A 358 -7.45 -2.56 -26.80
CA ALA A 358 -8.78 -2.37 -27.35
C ALA A 358 -9.87 -2.46 -26.27
N ASN A 359 -9.79 -3.45 -25.38
CA ASN A 359 -10.75 -3.58 -24.28
C ASN A 359 -10.71 -2.38 -23.32
N MET A 360 -9.51 -1.90 -22.95
CA MET A 360 -9.39 -0.72 -22.09
C MET A 360 -9.84 0.58 -22.77
N PHE A 361 -9.54 0.73 -24.07
CA PHE A 361 -10.03 1.84 -24.87
C PHE A 361 -11.57 1.84 -24.99
N MET A 362 -12.19 0.68 -25.10
CA MET A 362 -13.66 0.54 -25.08
C MET A 362 -14.26 0.97 -23.75
N ILE A 363 -13.66 0.60 -22.62
CA ILE A 363 -14.09 1.06 -21.28
C ILE A 363 -14.00 2.60 -21.23
N MET A 364 -12.85 3.16 -21.58
CA MET A 364 -12.62 4.62 -21.60
C MET A 364 -13.68 5.35 -22.45
N THR A 365 -13.93 4.86 -23.66
CA THR A 365 -14.94 5.43 -24.58
C THR A 365 -16.36 5.32 -24.03
N LYS A 366 -16.73 4.20 -23.39
CA LYS A 366 -18.04 4.05 -22.74
C LYS A 366 -18.22 5.07 -21.63
N ILE A 367 -17.20 5.27 -20.78
CA ILE A 367 -17.22 6.25 -19.70
C ILE A 367 -17.32 7.68 -20.26
N GLN A 368 -16.59 8.00 -21.33
CA GLN A 368 -16.70 9.29 -22.02
C GLN A 368 -18.12 9.55 -22.54
N ARG A 369 -18.76 8.53 -23.14
CA ARG A 369 -20.15 8.64 -23.65
C ARG A 369 -21.15 8.85 -22.53
N ILE A 370 -20.98 8.13 -21.40
CA ILE A 370 -21.79 8.36 -20.20
C ILE A 370 -21.65 9.81 -19.78
N MET A 371 -20.43 10.29 -19.55
CA MET A 371 -20.16 11.69 -19.17
C MET A 371 -20.84 12.69 -20.10
N ILE A 372 -20.69 12.56 -21.42
CA ILE A 372 -21.33 13.46 -22.40
C ILE A 372 -22.86 13.41 -22.31
N SER A 373 -23.44 12.23 -22.09
CA SER A 373 -24.88 12.05 -21.93
C SER A 373 -25.40 12.72 -20.66
N LEU A 374 -24.69 12.54 -19.54
CA LEU A 374 -25.10 13.11 -18.25
C LEU A 374 -24.95 14.63 -18.21
N LEU A 375 -23.92 15.19 -18.86
CA LEU A 375 -23.79 16.65 -18.98
C LEU A 375 -24.95 17.30 -19.76
N LYS A 376 -25.61 16.55 -20.64
CA LYS A 376 -26.84 16.99 -21.32
C LYS A 376 -28.09 16.81 -20.44
N ASN A 377 -28.09 15.79 -19.58
CA ASN A 377 -29.21 15.38 -18.73
C ASN A 377 -28.85 15.58 -17.26
N LYS A 378 -29.08 16.78 -16.72
CA LYS A 378 -28.58 17.29 -15.42
C LYS A 378 -28.99 16.52 -14.14
N ASP A 379 -29.66 15.37 -14.24
CA ASP A 379 -30.25 14.64 -13.09
C ASP A 379 -29.75 13.20 -12.90
N SER A 380 -28.59 12.86 -13.46
CA SER A 380 -28.13 11.47 -13.49
C SER A 380 -26.92 11.17 -12.60
N ASP A 381 -27.00 10.06 -11.87
CA ASP A 381 -25.92 9.52 -11.05
C ASP A 381 -24.83 8.87 -11.92
N MET A 382 -23.66 9.52 -12.01
CA MET A 382 -22.52 9.05 -12.79
C MET A 382 -22.09 7.63 -12.42
N PHE A 383 -21.98 7.32 -11.12
CA PHE A 383 -21.49 6.00 -10.73
C PHE A 383 -22.53 4.91 -10.96
N GLN A 384 -23.82 5.22 -10.79
CA GLN A 384 -24.89 4.31 -11.19
C GLN A 384 -24.84 4.03 -12.70
N ALA A 385 -24.67 5.06 -13.52
CA ALA A 385 -24.54 4.90 -14.97
C ALA A 385 -23.31 4.06 -15.36
N ILE A 386 -22.19 4.19 -14.64
CA ILE A 386 -21.00 3.33 -14.80
C ILE A 386 -21.34 1.86 -14.48
N ILE A 387 -22.03 1.60 -13.37
CA ILE A 387 -22.44 0.24 -13.01
C ILE A 387 -23.30 -0.38 -14.14
N ASP A 388 -24.31 0.37 -14.59
CA ASP A 388 -25.29 -0.14 -15.54
C ASP A 388 -24.74 -0.32 -16.96
N ASN A 389 -23.89 0.60 -17.42
CA ASN A 389 -23.44 0.65 -18.82
C ASN A 389 -22.00 0.17 -19.02
N VAL A 390 -21.27 -0.12 -17.93
CA VAL A 390 -19.92 -0.68 -17.98
C VAL A 390 -19.83 -1.95 -17.15
N PHE A 391 -20.06 -1.90 -15.83
CA PHE A 391 -19.76 -3.07 -14.97
C PHE A 391 -20.61 -4.29 -15.31
N LYS A 392 -21.92 -4.09 -15.52
CA LYS A 392 -22.86 -5.18 -15.85
C LYS A 392 -22.67 -5.75 -17.25
N VAL A 393 -22.21 -4.95 -18.20
CA VAL A 393 -22.28 -5.29 -19.64
C VAL A 393 -20.92 -5.52 -20.29
N PHE A 394 -19.83 -5.05 -19.70
CA PHE A 394 -18.51 -5.19 -20.29
C PHE A 394 -17.88 -6.51 -19.85
N ARG A 395 -17.82 -7.46 -20.79
CA ARG A 395 -17.21 -8.78 -20.61
C ARG A 395 -17.77 -9.53 -19.37
N PRO A 396 -19.10 -9.67 -19.21
CA PRO A 396 -19.71 -10.32 -18.04
C PRO A 396 -19.24 -11.77 -17.86
N GLU A 397 -18.86 -12.44 -18.96
CA GLU A 397 -18.31 -13.80 -18.98
C GLU A 397 -17.04 -13.97 -18.11
N ASN A 398 -16.31 -12.88 -17.85
CA ASN A 398 -15.08 -12.93 -17.04
C ASN A 398 -15.37 -13.01 -15.53
N GLY A 399 -16.61 -12.79 -15.09
CA GLY A 399 -17.00 -12.85 -13.67
C GLY A 399 -16.29 -11.82 -12.78
N ILE A 400 -15.78 -10.73 -13.34
CA ILE A 400 -15.11 -9.67 -12.54
C ILE A 400 -16.13 -8.94 -11.67
N PHE A 401 -17.32 -8.71 -12.19
CA PHE A 401 -18.44 -8.05 -11.51
C PHE A 401 -19.64 -9.01 -11.46
N THR A 402 -20.36 -9.01 -10.33
CA THR A 402 -21.64 -9.72 -10.20
C THR A 402 -22.51 -9.04 -9.15
N THR A 403 -23.83 -9.11 -9.30
CA THR A 403 -24.80 -8.77 -8.25
C THR A 403 -25.27 -10.01 -7.49
N ASN A 404 -25.01 -11.21 -8.01
CA ASN A 404 -25.30 -12.47 -7.33
C ASN A 404 -24.21 -12.73 -6.28
N LYS A 405 -24.64 -12.95 -5.04
CA LYS A 405 -23.74 -13.18 -3.89
C LYS A 405 -22.82 -14.39 -4.13
N PRO A 406 -21.50 -14.19 -4.22
CA PRO A 406 -20.54 -15.29 -4.38
C PRO A 406 -20.39 -16.09 -3.09
N ALA A 407 -19.97 -17.35 -3.21
CA ALA A 407 -19.75 -18.23 -2.06
C ALA A 407 -18.65 -17.72 -1.11
N LYS A 408 -17.58 -17.11 -1.65
CA LYS A 408 -16.44 -16.63 -0.88
C LYS A 408 -16.32 -15.11 -0.95
N ILE A 409 -16.69 -14.45 0.15
CA ILE A 409 -16.56 -13.00 0.34
C ILE A 409 -15.42 -12.72 1.32
N LEU A 410 -14.51 -11.82 0.95
CA LEU A 410 -13.29 -11.53 1.73
C LEU A 410 -13.54 -10.56 2.89
N ASN A 411 -14.35 -9.52 2.67
CA ASN A 411 -14.69 -8.54 3.69
C ASN A 411 -15.95 -8.94 4.47
N LYS A 412 -15.88 -8.88 5.81
CA LYS A 412 -17.02 -9.17 6.68
C LYS A 412 -18.05 -8.05 6.73
N ILE A 413 -17.60 -6.81 6.54
CA ILE A 413 -18.43 -5.61 6.47
C ILE A 413 -18.36 -5.14 5.02
N PRO A 414 -19.50 -4.91 4.35
CA PRO A 414 -19.50 -4.37 2.99
C PRO A 414 -18.77 -3.03 2.93
N PHE A 415 -18.06 -2.80 1.83
CA PHE A 415 -17.54 -1.48 1.54
C PHE A 415 -18.70 -0.58 1.06
N ILE A 416 -18.81 0.61 1.65
CA ILE A 416 -19.99 1.46 1.49
C ILE A 416 -19.63 2.68 0.64
N ILE A 417 -20.36 2.87 -0.46
CA ILE A 417 -20.11 3.93 -1.45
C ILE A 417 -21.19 5.03 -1.39
N ASN A 418 -22.33 4.79 -0.74
CA ASN A 418 -23.49 5.69 -0.70
C ASN A 418 -23.17 7.13 -0.26
N LYS A 419 -23.90 8.11 -0.81
CA LYS A 419 -23.87 9.49 -0.35
C LYS A 419 -24.19 9.59 1.15
N VAL A 420 -23.48 10.47 1.85
CA VAL A 420 -23.73 10.79 3.27
C VAL A 420 -24.52 12.09 3.41
N GLN A 421 -25.22 12.26 4.53
CA GLN A 421 -26.01 13.47 4.79
C GLN A 421 -25.13 14.71 4.99
N LEU A 422 -23.99 14.54 5.66
CA LEU A 422 -23.05 15.62 5.97
C LEU A 422 -21.64 15.18 5.59
N TYR A 423 -21.00 16.00 4.77
CA TYR A 423 -19.59 15.86 4.40
C TYR A 423 -18.69 16.51 5.45
N PRO A 424 -17.41 16.08 5.56
CA PRO A 424 -16.42 16.84 6.29
C PRO A 424 -16.30 18.26 5.73
N GLU A 425 -16.27 19.25 6.61
CA GLU A 425 -16.02 20.65 6.23
C GLU A 425 -14.50 20.92 6.21
N ILE A 426 -13.89 20.76 5.03
CA ILE A 426 -12.46 20.96 4.82
C ILE A 426 -12.25 22.05 3.75
N ASN A 427 -11.71 23.19 4.17
CA ASN A 427 -11.62 24.39 3.34
C ASN A 427 -10.27 24.49 2.61
N PHE A 428 -10.24 24.05 1.34
CA PHE A 428 -9.12 24.34 0.44
C PHE A 428 -9.16 25.80 -0.01
N LYS A 429 -8.00 26.48 -0.09
CA LYS A 429 -7.91 27.93 -0.33
C LYS A 429 -8.28 28.33 -1.76
N ASN A 430 -8.30 27.37 -2.69
CA ASN A 430 -8.65 27.57 -4.10
C ASN A 430 -10.04 26.97 -4.45
N ALA A 431 -10.88 26.71 -3.44
CA ALA A 431 -12.19 26.08 -3.60
C ALA A 431 -13.37 27.04 -3.48
#